data_AF-A0A091HHD9-F1
#
_entry.id   AF-A0A091HHD9-F1
#
_cell.length_a   1.000
_cell.length_b   1.000
_cell.length_c   1.000
_cell.angle_alpha   90.00
_cell.angle_beta   90.00
_cell.angle_gamma   90.00
#
_symmetry.space_group_name_H-M   'P 1'
#
loop_
_entity.id
_entity.type
_entity.pdbx_description
1 polymer ?
#
loop_
_entity_poly.entity_id
_entity_poly.type
_entity_poly.pdbx_seq_one_letter_code
_entity_poly.pdbx_strand_id
1 'polypeptide(L)' 'NGSKLHQGKFRLDIRKHFFTKRMVKHWNRLPREVIDVPSLSGFKRYMDNALNSML' A
#
# COMPACT_ATOMS: atom_id res chain seq x y z
N ASN A 1 18.07 -6.92 -25.89
CA ASN A 1 17.84 -6.93 -24.43
C ASN A 1 17.02 -5.76 -23.86
N GLY A 2 16.64 -4.73 -24.63
CA GLY A 2 15.83 -3.60 -24.12
C GLY A 2 14.35 -3.88 -23.90
N SER A 3 13.72 -4.73 -24.73
CA SER A 3 12.27 -5.01 -24.67
C SER A 3 11.80 -5.64 -23.34
N LYS A 4 12.61 -6.51 -22.73
CA LYS A 4 12.31 -7.12 -21.42
C LYS A 4 12.32 -6.10 -20.26
N LEU A 5 13.15 -5.05 -20.35
CA LEU A 5 13.20 -3.99 -19.34
C LEU A 5 11.95 -3.08 -19.42
N HIS A 6 11.50 -2.75 -20.64
CA HIS A 6 10.26 -1.98 -20.84
C HIS A 6 9.03 -2.76 -20.35
N GLN A 7 8.96 -4.07 -20.63
CA GLN A 7 7.88 -4.94 -20.14
C GLN A 7 7.89 -5.07 -18.61
N GLY A 8 9.08 -5.15 -17.99
CA GLY A 8 9.24 -5.14 -16.54
C GLY A 8 8.78 -3.84 -15.89
N LYS A 9 9.16 -2.68 -16.46
CA LYS A 9 8.69 -1.36 -16.02
C LYS A 9 7.17 -1.24 -16.12
N PHE A 10 6.59 -1.65 -17.25
CA PHE A 10 5.14 -1.64 -17.43
C PHE A 10 4.40 -2.48 -16.38
N ARG A 11 4.88 -3.69 -16.10
CA ARG A 11 4.32 -4.55 -15.03
C ARG A 11 4.46 -3.89 -13.65
N LEU A 12 5.58 -3.23 -13.38
CA LEU A 12 5.83 -2.54 -12.11
C LEU A 12 4.87 -1.36 -11.93
N ASP A 13 4.68 -0.54 -12.96
CA ASP A 13 3.82 0.64 -12.89
C ASP A 13 2.35 0.27 -12.72
N ILE A 14 1.89 -0.81 -13.36
CA ILE A 14 0.55 -1.36 -13.12
C ILE A 14 0.39 -1.81 -11.67
N ARG A 15 1.36 -2.56 -11.13
CA ARG A 15 1.32 -3.03 -9.74
C ARG A 15 1.29 -1.86 -8.76
N LYS A 16 2.13 -0.83 -8.98
CA LYS A 16 2.13 0.39 -8.17
C LYS A 16 0.77 1.10 -8.21
N HIS A 17 0.22 1.30 -9.41
CA HIS A 17 -1.05 2.00 -9.57
C HIS A 17 -2.23 1.25 -8.92
N PHE A 18 -2.25 -0.08 -9.05
CA PHE A 18 -3.24 -0.93 -8.38
C PHE A 18 -3.10 -0.89 -6.86
N PHE A 19 -1.87 -0.96 -6.36
CA PHE A 19 -1.58 -0.89 -4.92
C PHE A 19 -2.04 0.45 -4.32
N THR A 20 -1.73 1.58 -4.96
CA THR A 20 -2.19 2.90 -4.53
C THR A 20 -3.72 3.00 -4.52
N LYS A 21 -4.41 2.54 -5.57
CA LYS A 21 -5.88 2.54 -5.60
C LYS A 21 -6.51 1.67 -4.52
N ARG A 22 -5.95 0.47 -4.29
CA ARG A 22 -6.40 -0.45 -3.24
C ARG A 22 -6.17 0.15 -1.85
N MET A 23 -4.99 0.72 -1.62
CA MET A 23 -4.68 1.44 -0.38
C MET A 23 -5.63 2.62 -0.14
N VAL A 24 -5.84 3.50 -1.12
CA VAL A 24 -6.74 4.66 -0.97
C VAL A 24 -8.17 4.22 -0.63
N LYS A 25 -8.68 3.16 -1.29
CA LYS A 25 -10.00 2.58 -0.96
C LYS A 25 -10.05 2.03 0.46
N HIS A 26 -8.96 1.46 0.96
CA HIS A 26 -8.87 0.91 2.30
C HIS A 26 -8.56 1.98 3.37
N TRP A 27 -7.92 3.08 3.01
CA TRP A 27 -7.67 4.22 3.90
C TRP A 27 -8.98 4.81 4.44
N ASN A 28 -10.02 4.90 3.60
CA ASN A 28 -11.36 5.31 4.04
C ASN A 28 -12.06 4.28 4.95
N ARG A 29 -11.50 3.07 5.07
CA ARG A 29 -11.98 1.98 5.96
C ARG A 29 -11.07 1.80 7.18
N LEU A 30 -9.95 2.54 7.27
CA LEU A 30 -9.13 2.53 8.47
C LEU A 30 -9.89 3.27 9.57
N PRO A 31 -9.97 2.70 10.79
CA PRO A 31 -10.61 3.36 11.91
C PRO A 31 -9.95 4.70 12.20
N ARG A 32 -10.72 5.67 12.70
CA ARG A 32 -10.17 6.94 13.21
C ARG A 32 -9.09 6.72 14.27
N GLU A 33 -9.15 5.60 15.00
CA GLU A 33 -8.10 5.21 15.95
C GLU A 33 -6.70 5.10 15.31
N VAL A 34 -6.60 4.77 14.02
CA VAL A 34 -5.32 4.72 13.28
C VAL A 34 -4.79 6.12 12.99
N ILE A 35 -5.69 7.08 12.78
CA ILE A 35 -5.36 8.49 12.53
C ILE A 35 -4.96 9.19 13.84
N ASP A 36 -5.55 8.78 14.96
CA ASP A 36 -5.30 9.34 16.30
C ASP A 36 -4.15 8.66 17.07
N VAL A 37 -3.40 7.72 16.48
CA VAL A 37 -2.25 7.12 17.19
C VAL A 37 -1.17 8.19 17.39
N PRO A 38 -0.85 8.58 18.63
CA PRO A 38 0.07 9.68 18.89
C PRO A 38 1.54 9.31 18.64
N SER A 39 1.83 8.03 18.34
CA SER A 39 3.17 7.52 18.11
C SER A 39 3.33 6.83 16.75
N LEU A 40 4.44 7.16 16.09
CA LEU A 40 4.83 6.60 14.79
C LEU A 40 5.01 5.07 14.85
N SER A 41 5.42 4.53 16.00
CA SER A 41 5.61 3.10 16.22
C SER A 41 4.29 2.33 16.24
N GLY A 42 3.25 2.88 16.89
CA GLY A 42 1.91 2.30 16.87
C GLY A 42 1.28 2.35 15.48
N PHE A 43 1.48 3.46 14.76
CA PHE A 43 1.02 3.62 13.37
C PHE A 43 1.67 2.58 12.43
N LYS A 44 2.98 2.36 12.53
CA LYS A 44 3.69 1.35 11.73
C LYS A 44 3.15 -0.07 11.95
N ARG A 45 2.97 -0.48 13.22
CA ARG A 45 2.45 -1.82 13.55
C ARG A 45 1.05 -2.05 12.98
N TYR A 46 0.19 -1.03 12.99
CA TYR A 46 -1.14 -1.10 12.39
C TYR A 46 -1.08 -1.21 10.87
N MET A 47 -0.23 -0.43 10.21
CA MET A 47 -0.03 -0.53 8.76
C MET A 47 0.49 -1.91 8.36
N ASP A 48 1.46 -2.47 9.10
CA ASP A 48 1.98 -3.80 8.82
C ASP A 48 0.89 -4.87 8.92
N ASN A 49 0.02 -4.80 9.94
CA ASN A 49 -1.13 -5.70 10.07
C ASN A 49 -2.15 -5.52 8.93
N ALA A 50 -2.46 -4.27 8.56
CA ALA A 50 -3.39 -3.98 7.48
C ALA A 50 -2.85 -4.46 6.12
N LEU A 51 -1.55 -4.28 5.86
CA LEU A 51 -0.89 -4.75 4.64
C LEU A 51 -0.84 -6.27 4.58
N ASN A 52 -0.56 -6.94 5.70
CA ASN A 52 -0.63 -8.40 5.80
C ASN A 52 -2.04 -8.95 5.51
N SER A 53 -3.10 -8.20 5.82
CA SER A 53 -4.48 -8.58 5.48
C SER A 53 -4.83 -8.38 3.99
N MET A 54 -4.00 -7.65 3.23
CA MET A 54 -4.21 -7.38 1.81
C MET A 54 -3.40 -8.28 0.86
N LEU A 55 -2.35 -8.91 1.39
CA LEU A 55 -1.58 -9.98 0.74
C LEU A 55 -2.39 -11.27 0.69
#